data_AF-A0A485BS02-F1
#
_entry.id   AF-A0A485BS02-F1
#
_cell.length_a   1.000
_cell.length_b   1.000
_cell.length_c   1.000
_cell.angle_alpha   90.00
_cell.angle_beta   90.00
_cell.angle_gamma   90.00
#
_symmetry.space_group_name_H-M   'P 1'
#
loop_
_entity.id
_entity.type
_entity.pdbx_description
1 polymer ?
#
loop_
_entity_poly.entity_id
_entity_poly.type
_entity_poly.pdbx_seq_one_letter_code
_entity_poly.pdbx_strand_id
1 'polypeptide(L)' 'MFLSQQAFATVVQSTPLISIDLIVENAQGEILLGKRTNRPAQGFLVCAWRSCTKG' A
#
# COMPACT_ATOMS: atom_id res chain seq x y z
N MET A 1 1.20 5.62 -17.58
CA MET A 1 2.51 5.10 -18.04
C MET A 1 2.96 4.04 -17.05
N PHE A 2 3.37 2.86 -17.51
CA PHE A 2 3.99 1.84 -16.67
C PHE A 2 5.48 1.77 -17.02
N LEU A 3 6.36 1.77 -16.01
CA LEU A 3 7.81 1.85 -16.20
C LEU A 3 8.42 0.46 -16.38
N SER A 4 9.55 0.37 -17.09
CA SER A 4 10.39 -0.82 -17.03
C SER A 4 10.88 -1.04 -15.60
N GLN A 5 11.22 -2.27 -15.24
CA GLN A 5 11.70 -2.59 -13.89
C GLN A 5 12.94 -1.77 -13.52
N GLN A 6 13.87 -1.57 -14.46
CA GLN A 6 15.07 -0.77 -14.26
C GLN A 6 14.71 0.69 -13.98
N ALA A 7 13.87 1.30 -14.81
CA ALA A 7 13.44 2.68 -14.60
C ALA A 7 12.68 2.85 -13.28
N PHE A 8 11.80 1.90 -12.93
CA PHE A 8 11.08 1.91 -11.66
C PHE A 8 12.02 1.82 -10.45
N ALA A 9 13.03 0.93 -10.50
CA ALA A 9 14.02 0.82 -9.44
C ALA A 9 14.80 2.13 -9.23
N THR A 10 15.18 2.80 -10.31
CA THR A 10 15.83 4.12 -10.23
C THR A 10 14.93 5.17 -9.58
N VAL A 11 13.64 5.23 -9.95
CA VAL A 11 12.68 6.16 -9.34
C VAL A 11 12.51 5.89 -7.84
N VAL A 12 12.34 4.62 -7.46
CA VAL A 12 12.19 4.19 -6.04
C VAL A 12 13.40 4.60 -5.21
N GLN A 13 14.61 4.56 -5.79
CA GLN A 13 15.84 4.95 -5.09
C GLN A 13 16.06 6.46 -5.02
N SER A 14 15.64 7.19 -6.06
CA SER A 14 16.05 8.58 -6.25
C SER A 14 15.02 9.60 -5.77
N THR A 15 13.76 9.19 -5.63
CA THR A 15 12.64 10.11 -5.36
C THR A 15 11.58 9.47 -4.47
N PRO A 16 10.92 10.25 -3.59
CA PRO A 16 9.78 9.74 -2.83
C PRO A 16 8.59 9.43 -3.76
N LEU A 17 7.92 8.32 -3.51
CA LEU A 17 6.70 7.95 -4.23
C LEU A 17 5.46 8.60 -3.60
N ILE A 18 4.56 9.09 -4.45
CA ILE A 18 3.23 9.53 -4.04
C ILE A 18 2.28 8.32 -4.15
N SER A 19 1.52 8.08 -3.09
CA SER A 19 0.56 6.99 -2.99
C SER A 19 -0.74 7.50 -2.40
N ILE A 20 -1.85 6.84 -2.72
CA ILE A 20 -3.18 7.14 -2.19
C ILE A 20 -3.59 5.96 -1.30
N ASP A 21 -3.90 6.26 -0.05
CA ASP A 21 -4.47 5.31 0.90
C ASP A 21 -6.00 5.38 0.85
N LEU A 22 -6.64 4.22 0.68
CA LEU A 22 -8.08 4.09 0.79
C LEU A 22 -8.41 3.39 2.10
N ILE A 23 -9.22 4.05 2.92
CA ILE A 23 -9.86 3.48 4.11
C ILE A 23 -11.31 3.20 3.71
N VAL A 24 -11.66 1.92 3.61
CA VAL A 24 -13.01 1.48 3.26
C VAL A 24 -13.65 0.88 4.49
N GLU A 25 -14.77 1.47 4.90
CA GLU A 25 -15.57 1.05 6.04
C GLU A 25 -16.91 0.47 5.56
N ASN A 26 -17.34 -0.66 6.13
CA ASN A 26 -18.67 -1.21 5.86
C ASN A 26 -19.73 -0.60 6.80
N ALA A 27 -21.01 -0.95 6.60
CA ALA A 27 -22.10 -0.43 7.42
C ALA A 27 -22.04 -0.83 8.91
N GLN A 28 -21.18 -1.80 9.27
CA GLN A 28 -20.97 -2.30 10.62
C GLN A 28 -19.76 -1.64 11.32
N GLY A 29 -19.07 -0.71 10.66
CA GLY A 29 -17.89 -0.04 11.20
C GLY A 29 -16.61 -0.88 11.14
N GLU A 30 -16.56 -1.88 10.26
CA GLU A 30 -15.37 -2.69 10.02
C GLU A 30 -14.54 -2.11 8.87
N ILE A 31 -13.22 -2.16 9.01
CA ILE A 31 -12.28 -1.62 8.03
C ILE A 31 -11.77 -2.75 7.14
N LEU A 32 -11.79 -2.53 5.82
CA LEU A 32 -11.22 -3.44 4.85
C LEU A 32 -9.70 -3.46 4.97
N LEU A 33 -9.16 -4.64 5.29
CA LEU A 33 -7.72 -4.90 5.32
C LEU A 33 -7.36 -6.00 4.32
N GLY A 34 -6.24 -5.82 3.63
CA GLY A 34 -5.65 -6.81 2.73
C GLY A 34 -4.33 -7.33 3.27
N LYS A 35 -4.04 -8.62 3.06
CA LYS A 35 -2.71 -9.19 3.31
C LYS A 35 -1.82 -8.98 2.09
N ARG A 36 -0.75 -8.19 2.22
CA ARG A 36 0.15 -7.90 1.10
C ARG A 36 1.00 -9.10 0.71
N THR A 37 1.06 -9.41 -0.59
CA THR A 37 2.00 -10.41 -1.16
C THR A 37 3.24 -9.77 -1.77
N ASN A 38 3.25 -8.45 -1.96
CA ASN A 38 4.36 -7.69 -2.56
C ASN A 38 5.09 -6.85 -1.52
N ARG A 39 6.41 -6.69 -1.68
CA ARG A 39 7.21 -5.74 -0.90
C ARG A 39 6.89 -4.29 -1.27
N PRO A 40 7.07 -3.31 -0.37
CA PRO A 40 7.36 -3.46 1.07
C PRO A 40 6.15 -3.99 1.87
N ALA A 41 6.34 -4.32 3.15
CA ALA A 41 5.28 -4.81 4.06
C ALA A 41 4.56 -6.09 3.60
N GLN A 42 5.24 -6.96 2.85
CA GLN A 42 4.75 -8.30 2.50
C GLN A 42 4.45 -9.10 3.78
N GLY A 43 3.31 -9.77 3.80
CA GLY A 43 2.85 -10.61 4.92
C GLY A 43 2.01 -9.87 5.97
N PHE A 44 2.01 -8.53 5.97
CA PHE A 44 1.23 -7.72 6.92
C PHE A 44 -0.20 -7.47 6.40
N LEU A 45 -1.13 -7.29 7.36
CA LEU A 45 -2.44 -6.72 7.10
C LEU A 45 -2.33 -5.20 7.05
N VAL A 46 -2.83 -4.62 5.97
CA VAL A 46 -2.77 -3.17 5.73
C VAL A 46 -4.07 -2.70 5.07
N CYS A 47 -4.41 -1.44 5.27
CA CYS A 47 -5.21 -0.70 4.30
C CYS A 47 -4.41 -0.56 2.99
N ALA A 48 -4.99 -0.01 1.92
CA ALA A 48 -4.42 -0.08 0.58
C ALA A 48 -2.89 0.16 0.48
N TRP A 49 -2.33 1.09 1.28
CA TRP A 49 -0.88 1.35 1.34
C TRP A 49 -0.28 1.48 2.76
N ARG A 50 -1.08 1.56 3.84
CA ARG A 50 -0.60 1.69 5.23
C ARG A 50 -1.14 0.66 6.22
N SER A 51 -0.35 0.39 7.27
CA SER A 51 -0.82 -0.35 8.45
C SER A 51 -1.92 0.44 9.16
N CYS A 52 -3.06 -0.21 9.40
CA CYS A 52 -4.20 0.35 10.09
C CYS A 52 -4.42 -0.45 11.38
N THR A 53 -4.25 0.17 12.54
CA THR A 53 -4.69 -0.37 13.82
C THR A 53 -6.03 0.27 14.17
N LYS A 54 -7.06 -0.53 14.48
CA LYS A 54 -8.22 0.02 15.19
C LYS A 54 -7.71 0.51 16.55
N GLY A 55 -7.92 1.79 16.84
CA GLY A 55 -7.68 2.37 18.16
C GLY A 55 -8.56 1.71 19.21
#